data_AF-A0A529PAP3-F1
#
_entry.id   AF-A0A529PAP3-F1
#
_cell.length_a   1.000
_cell.length_b   1.000
_cell.length_c   1.000
_cell.angle_alpha   90.00
_cell.angle_beta   90.00
_cell.angle_gamma   90.00
#
_symmetry.space_group_name_H-M   'P 1'
#
loop_
_entity.id
_entity.type
_entity.pdbx_description
1 polymer ?
#
loop_
_entity_poly.entity_id
_entity_poly.type
_entity_poly.pdbx_seq_one_letter_code
_entity_poly.pdbx_strand_id
1 'polypeptide(L)' 'MRGWLLDTNVVAALINPQGAPSVKRWAERQDEETFHISVLTLAEYDKGIHNLAADHAERPRYIA' A
#
# COMPACT_ATOMS: atom_id res chain seq x y z
N MET A 1 -6.95 23.00 4.36
CA MET A 1 -5.92 22.13 3.76
C MET A 1 -6.61 21.07 2.92
N ARG A 2 -6.08 20.72 1.75
CA ARG A 2 -6.57 19.59 0.93
C ARG A 2 -5.44 18.56 0.89
N GLY A 3 -5.71 17.35 1.37
CA GLY A 3 -4.79 16.22 1.32
C GLY A 3 -5.29 15.12 0.39
N TRP A 4 -4.52 14.05 0.27
CA TRP A 4 -4.87 12.88 -0.54
C TRP A 4 -5.19 11.70 0.36
N LEU A 5 -6.39 11.14 0.23
CA LEU A 5 -6.69 9.82 0.78
C LEU A 5 -6.21 8.78 -0.22
N LEU A 6 -5.17 8.03 0.15
CA LEU A 6 -4.55 7.06 -0.74
C LEU A 6 -5.41 5.79 -0.82
N ASP A 7 -5.68 5.36 -2.04
CA ASP A 7 -6.29 4.08 -2.32
C ASP A 7 -5.26 2.94 -2.21
N THR A 8 -5.74 1.71 -2.03
CA THR A 8 -4.91 0.52 -1.87
C THR A 8 -4.00 0.28 -3.07
N ASN A 9 -4.45 0.59 -4.30
CA ASN A 9 -3.63 0.47 -5.50
C ASN A 9 -2.43 1.43 -5.52
N VAL A 10 -2.58 2.64 -4.97
CA VAL A 10 -1.52 3.65 -4.89
C VAL A 10 -0.49 3.19 -3.87
N VAL A 11 -0.94 2.77 -2.69
CA VAL A 11 -0.06 2.22 -1.65
C VAL A 11 0.72 1.02 -2.20
N ALA A 12 0.05 0.07 -2.86
CA ALA A 12 0.69 -1.09 -3.47
C ALA A 12 1.73 -0.73 -4.55
N ALA A 13 1.48 0.31 -5.35
CA ALA A 13 2.43 0.79 -6.34
C ALA A 13 3.64 1.51 -5.72
N LEU A 14 3.47 2.19 -4.59
CA LEU A 14 4.57 2.88 -3.90
C LEU A 14 5.55 1.90 -3.26
N ILE A 15 5.04 0.89 -2.57
CA ILE A 15 5.86 -0.10 -1.85
C ILE A 15 6.51 -1.13 -2.77
N ASN A 16 5.86 -1.51 -3.88
CA ASN A 16 6.42 -2.48 -4.81
C ASN A 16 7.62 -1.84 -5.55
N PRO A 17 8.84 -2.42 -5.51
CA PRO A 17 9.99 -1.89 -6.24
C PRO A 17 9.72 -1.61 -7.72
N GLN A 18 8.93 -2.47 -8.36
CA GLN A 18 8.52 -2.40 -9.77
C GLN A 18 7.15 -1.73 -9.98
N GLY A 19 6.58 -1.10 -8.95
CA GLY A 19 5.31 -0.39 -9.05
C GLY A 19 5.36 0.79 -10.03
N ALA A 20 4.18 1.24 -10.47
CA ALA A 20 4.03 2.18 -11.58
C ALA A 20 4.91 3.44 -11.40
N PRO A 21 5.88 3.71 -12.30
CA PRO A 21 6.79 4.85 -12.16
C PRO A 21 6.11 6.21 -12.13
N SER A 22 4.94 6.33 -12.77
CA SER A 22 4.12 7.56 -12.75
C SER A 22 3.57 7.87 -11.35
N VAL A 23 3.16 6.84 -10.61
CA VAL A 23 2.65 6.98 -9.23
C VAL A 23 3.77 7.38 -8.29
N LYS A 24 4.94 6.72 -8.40
CA LYS A 24 6.12 7.06 -7.59
C LYS A 24 6.57 8.51 -7.80
N ARG A 25 6.72 8.94 -9.07
CA ARG A 25 7.05 10.34 -9.40
C ARG A 25 5.98 11.35 -8.98
N TRP A 26 4.71 10.94 -8.93
CA TRP A 26 3.65 11.80 -8.40
C TRP A 26 3.82 11.98 -6.90
N ALA A 27 4.03 10.90 -6.15
CA ALA A 27 4.19 10.92 -4.70
C ALA A 27 5.42 11.71 -4.24
N GLU A 28 6.55 11.58 -4.94
CA GLU A 28 7.79 12.34 -4.69
C GLU A 28 7.61 13.87 -4.74
N ARG A 29 6.52 14.36 -5.36
CA ARG A 29 6.23 15.81 -5.49
C ARG A 29 5.18 16.30 -4.50
N GLN A 30 4.66 15.43 -3.64
CA GLN A 30 3.69 15.80 -2.61
C GLN A 30 4.39 15.97 -1.27
N ASP A 31 3.78 16.75 -0.38
CA ASP A 31 4.15 16.75 1.03
C ASP A 31 3.54 15.51 1.70
N GLU A 32 4.39 14.65 2.28
CA GLU A 32 3.97 13.40 2.91
C GLU A 32 2.99 13.61 4.06
N GLU A 33 3.06 14.73 4.78
CA GLU A 33 2.12 15.06 5.86
C GLU A 33 0.69 15.30 5.36
N THR A 34 0.52 15.45 4.05
CA THR A 34 -0.79 15.61 3.40
C THR A 34 -1.38 14.29 2.89
N PHE A 35 -0.67 13.18 3.07
CA PHE A 35 -1.18 11.84 2.77
C PHE A 35 -1.94 11.25 3.95
N HIS A 36 -3.11 10.71 3.65
CA HIS A 36 -3.96 10.00 4.58
C HIS A 36 -4.21 8.60 4.06
N ILE A 37 -4.33 7.63 4.96
CA ILE A 37 -4.64 6.24 4.63
C ILE A 37 -5.91 5.86 5.39
N SER A 38 -6.85 5.21 4.71
CA SER A 38 -8.05 4.67 5.36
C SER A 38 -7.71 3.40 6.12
N VAL A 39 -8.39 3.14 7.25
CA VAL A 39 -8.33 1.83 7.92
C VAL A 39 -8.77 0.69 6.98
N LEU A 40 -9.62 0.98 6.00
CA LEU A 40 -10.02 0.01 4.98
C LEU A 40 -8.86 -0.37 4.07
N THR A 41 -8.02 0.59 3.67
CA THR A 41 -6.83 0.35 2.86
C THR A 41 -5.85 -0.59 3.57
N LEU A 42 -5.69 -0.42 4.90
CA LEU A 42 -4.89 -1.34 5.71
C LEU A 42 -5.49 -2.76 5.72
N ALA A 43 -6.80 -2.88 5.94
CA ALA A 43 -7.49 -4.17 5.95
C ALA A 43 -7.43 -4.90 4.60
N GLU A 44 -7.56 -4.17 3.48
CA GLU A 44 -7.42 -4.72 2.13
C GLU A 44 -6.00 -5.19 1.85
N TYR A 45 -5.01 -4.41 2.28
CA TYR A 45 -3.60 -4.75 2.12
C TYR A 45 -3.26 -6.02 2.91
N ASP A 46 -3.66 -6.09 4.19
CA ASP A 46 -3.48 -7.29 5.02
C ASP A 46 -4.19 -8.51 4.44
N LYS A 47 -5.42 -8.35 3.96
CA LYS A 47 -6.16 -9.42 3.26
C LYS A 47 -5.41 -9.90 2.01
N GLY A 48 -4.79 -8.98 1.26
CA GLY A 48 -3.96 -9.31 0.11
C GLY A 48 -2.77 -10.20 0.48
N ILE A 49 -2.04 -9.82 1.54
CA ILE A 49 -0.91 -10.60 2.06
C ILE A 49 -1.36 -12.00 2.53
N HIS A 50 -2.49 -12.09 3.26
CA HIS A 50 -3.03 -13.37 3.73
C HIS A 50 -3.54 -14.28 2.61
N ASN A 51 -3.72 -13.75 1.39
CA ASN A 51 -4.10 -14.52 0.20
C ASN A 51 -2.92 -14.99 -0.65
N LEU A 52 -1.67 -14.64 -0.29
CA LEU A 52 -0.47 -15.15 -0.97
C LEU A 52 -0.37 -16.69 -0.84
N ALA A 53 0.46 -17.34 -1.64
CA ALA A 53 0.67 -18.79 -1.50
C ALA A 53 1.20 -19.14 -0.09
N ALA A 54 0.89 -20.34 0.41
CA ALA A 54 1.25 -20.76 1.77
C ALA A 54 2.78 -20.76 2.03
N ASP A 55 3.57 -20.97 0.99
CA ASP A 55 5.03 -20.96 0.98
C ASP A 55 5.64 -19.59 0.65
N HIS A 56 4.81 -18.57 0.37
CA HIS A 56 5.29 -17.24 0.03
C HIS A 56 5.97 -16.57 1.24
N ALA A 57 7.17 -16.02 1.05
CA ALA A 57 8.01 -15.48 2.13
C ALA A 57 7.33 -14.35 2.93
N GLU A 58 6.50 -13.55 2.25
CA GLU A 58 5.79 -12.41 2.86
C GLU A 58 4.46 -12.79 3.52
N ARG A 59 3.96 -14.03 3.35
CA ARG A 59 2.73 -14.47 4.00
C ARG A 59 2.99 -14.67 5.50
N PRO A 60 2.22 -14.03 6.41
CA PRO A 60 2.30 -14.28 7.83
C PRO A 60 2.09 -15.77 8.14
N ARG A 61 3.03 -16.34 8.89
CA ARG A 61 2.95 -17.74 9.34
C ARG A 61 2.11 -17.92 10.60
N TYR A 62 1.79 -16.83 11.29
CA TYR A 62 1.03 -16.83 12.53
C TYR A 62 -0.30 -16.11 12.30
N ILE A 63 -1.40 -16.80 12.57
CA ILE A 63 -2.73 -16.22 12.75
C ILE A 63 -3.06 -16.50 14.21
N ALA A 64 -3.24 -15.43 15.00
CA ALA A 64 -3.56 -15.51 16.42
C ALA A 64 -4.91 -16.18 16.68
#